data_AF-A0A1Q3F6W1-F1
#
_entry.id   AF-A0A1Q3F6W1-F1
#
_cell.length_a   1.000
_cell.length_b   1.000
_cell.length_c   1.000
_cell.angle_alpha   90.00
_cell.angle_beta   90.00
_cell.angle_gamma   90.00
#
_symmetry.space_group_name_H-M   'P 1'
#
loop_
_entity.id
_entity.type
_entity.pdbx_description
1 polymer ?
#
loop_
_entity_poly.entity_id
_entity_poly.type
_entity_poly.pdbx_seq_one_letter_code
_entity_poly.pdbx_strand_id
1 'polypeptide(L)'
;MKWTLKTKIALVENVRKYPFLYDGIQHTNRWLIPGTWDSIAEAVGNGATGDCCKRRWQILRNRYMAAIKLGNRVQPVGIEPHLKFVSPYLKPRVKPQTKCRPEETLEYCTKLTQIVREYPHLYFDSRTSSANIGEWQKVANRMGTEGTPEQFHLRWVKLRTRYCLHLRRGFNMKPSGIEQHLVFLDKQIATREKSQYVASKTRVNEAKTRAKMRRDAAVDAVLRHKHLQLDAEDEDTLFLFEFLQEMANMSDEEKLSFKLDALKQLEKCKS
;
A
#
# COMPACT_ATOMS: atom_id res chain seq x y z
N MET A 1 9.53 -19.77 -13.07
CA MET A 1 8.37 -20.52 -13.63
C MET A 1 7.50 -19.62 -14.52
N LYS A 2 7.16 -20.04 -15.74
CA LYS A 2 6.30 -19.28 -16.68
C LYS A 2 4.82 -19.70 -16.53
N TRP A 3 3.93 -18.73 -16.26
CA TRP A 3 2.49 -18.98 -16.10
C TRP A 3 1.74 -18.87 -17.44
N THR A 4 1.34 -20.00 -18.01
CA THR A 4 0.48 -20.06 -19.21
C THR A 4 -1.00 -19.85 -18.83
N LEU A 5 -1.89 -19.69 -19.81
CA LEU A 5 -3.33 -19.62 -19.53
C LEU A 5 -3.81 -20.92 -18.88
N LYS A 6 -3.39 -22.09 -19.39
CA LYS A 6 -3.72 -23.41 -18.86
C LYS A 6 -3.34 -23.57 -17.38
N THR A 7 -2.13 -23.17 -16.99
CA THR A 7 -1.71 -23.30 -15.57
C THR A 7 -2.41 -22.31 -14.65
N LYS A 8 -2.77 -21.12 -15.15
CA LYS A 8 -3.59 -20.17 -14.38
C LYS A 8 -5.01 -20.70 -14.17
N ILE A 9 -5.61 -21.31 -15.19
CA ILE A 9 -6.94 -21.94 -15.07
C ILE A 9 -6.87 -23.08 -14.04
N ALA A 10 -5.87 -23.96 -14.16
CA ALA A 10 -5.67 -25.05 -13.19
C ALA A 10 -5.50 -24.54 -11.75
N LEU A 11 -4.77 -23.43 -11.55
CA LEU A 11 -4.66 -22.80 -10.24
C LEU A 11 -6.02 -22.32 -9.72
N VAL A 12 -6.80 -21.63 -10.54
CA VAL A 12 -8.11 -21.09 -10.14
C VAL A 12 -9.09 -22.20 -9.79
N GLU A 13 -9.15 -23.27 -10.60
CA GLU A 13 -10.03 -24.42 -10.33
C GLU A 13 -9.63 -25.18 -9.06
N ASN A 14 -8.33 -25.27 -8.74
CA ASN A 14 -7.89 -25.87 -7.48
C ASN A 14 -8.21 -24.96 -6.28
N VAL A 15 -7.98 -23.65 -6.38
CA VAL A 15 -8.36 -22.70 -5.31
C VAL A 15 -9.86 -22.74 -5.01
N ARG A 16 -10.69 -22.93 -6.04
CA ARG A 16 -12.15 -23.02 -5.91
C ARG A 16 -12.61 -24.16 -4.97
N LYS A 17 -11.81 -25.20 -4.80
CA LYS A 17 -12.10 -26.32 -3.88
C LYS A 17 -11.96 -25.94 -2.40
N TYR A 18 -11.33 -24.81 -2.09
CA TYR A 18 -10.98 -24.40 -0.73
C TYR A 18 -11.53 -23.01 -0.37
N PRO A 19 -12.82 -22.91 0.04
CA PRO A 19 -13.47 -21.63 0.30
C PRO A 19 -12.76 -20.71 1.30
N PHE A 20 -12.10 -21.25 2.32
CA PHE A 20 -11.34 -20.48 3.31
C PHE A 20 -10.14 -19.69 2.74
N LEU A 21 -9.75 -19.94 1.48
CA LEU A 21 -8.71 -19.16 0.79
C LEU A 21 -9.24 -17.84 0.19
N TYR A 22 -10.57 -17.69 0.04
CA TYR A 22 -11.16 -16.53 -0.64
C TYR A 22 -12.42 -15.97 0.03
N ASP A 23 -13.12 -16.76 0.85
CA ASP A 23 -14.21 -16.32 1.71
C ASP A 23 -13.67 -15.84 3.06
N GLY A 24 -13.83 -14.55 3.31
CA GLY A 24 -13.37 -13.94 4.55
C GLY A 24 -14.08 -14.45 5.80
N ILE A 25 -15.25 -15.07 5.68
CA ILE A 25 -16.03 -15.61 6.80
C ILE A 25 -15.38 -16.90 7.32
N GLN A 26 -14.79 -17.69 6.43
CA GLN A 26 -14.18 -18.99 6.77
C GLN A 26 -12.69 -18.91 7.13
N HIS A 27 -12.17 -17.70 7.41
CA HIS A 27 -10.77 -17.48 7.80
C HIS A 27 -10.40 -18.03 9.20
N THR A 28 -11.31 -18.72 9.90
CA THR A 28 -11.03 -19.40 11.17
C THR A 28 -10.02 -20.54 11.01
N ASN A 29 -9.93 -21.15 9.83
CA ASN A 29 -9.02 -22.28 9.55
C ASN A 29 -7.61 -21.85 9.13
N ARG A 30 -7.02 -20.91 9.88
CA ARG A 30 -5.75 -20.26 9.48
C ARG A 30 -4.57 -21.24 9.42
N TRP A 31 -4.58 -22.29 10.25
CA TRP A 31 -3.53 -23.31 10.29
C TRP A 31 -3.54 -24.25 9.07
N LEU A 32 -4.67 -24.40 8.36
CA LEU A 32 -4.75 -25.22 7.15
C LEU A 32 -4.19 -24.51 5.91
N ILE A 33 -4.02 -23.18 5.97
CA ILE A 33 -3.67 -22.37 4.79
C ILE A 33 -2.32 -22.79 4.18
N PRO A 34 -1.22 -22.98 4.93
CA PRO A 34 0.07 -23.34 4.34
C PRO A 34 0.02 -24.67 3.56
N GLY A 35 -0.36 -25.77 4.22
CA GLY A 35 -0.42 -27.08 3.57
C GLY A 35 -1.42 -27.17 2.42
N THR A 36 -2.48 -26.37 2.45
CA THR A 36 -3.41 -26.28 1.31
C THR A 36 -2.74 -25.68 0.07
N TRP A 37 -1.87 -24.68 0.23
CA TRP A 37 -1.15 -24.10 -0.91
C TRP A 37 -0.15 -25.08 -1.51
N ASP A 38 0.49 -25.91 -0.70
CA ASP A 38 1.40 -26.95 -1.19
C ASP A 38 0.64 -28.02 -1.98
N SER A 39 -0.51 -28.48 -1.46
CA SER A 39 -1.40 -29.41 -2.20
C SER A 39 -1.90 -28.81 -3.52
N ILE A 40 -2.25 -27.51 -3.54
CA ILE A 40 -2.60 -26.82 -4.79
C ILE A 40 -1.41 -26.77 -5.75
N ALA A 41 -0.19 -26.56 -5.25
CA ALA A 41 1.00 -26.48 -6.07
C ALA A 41 1.34 -27.82 -6.73
N GLU A 42 1.22 -28.93 -5.98
CA GLU A 42 1.32 -30.29 -6.52
C GLU A 42 0.30 -30.53 -7.63
N ALA A 43 -0.96 -30.14 -7.42
CA ALA A 43 -2.04 -30.32 -8.39
C ALA A 43 -1.89 -29.44 -9.65
N VAL A 44 -1.26 -28.26 -9.54
CA VAL A 44 -0.95 -27.38 -10.67
C VAL A 44 0.25 -27.90 -11.48
N GLY A 45 1.20 -28.58 -10.80
CA GLY A 45 2.40 -29.14 -11.39
C GLY A 45 3.39 -28.09 -11.88
N ASN A 46 4.29 -28.49 -12.79
CA ASN A 46 5.29 -27.62 -13.44
C ASN A 46 6.27 -26.94 -12.48
N GLY A 47 6.63 -27.60 -11.37
CA GLY A 47 7.56 -27.06 -10.37
C GLY A 47 7.01 -25.84 -9.62
N ALA A 48 5.69 -25.68 -9.55
CA ALA A 48 5.08 -24.65 -8.72
C ALA A 48 5.31 -24.96 -7.24
N THR A 49 5.56 -23.93 -6.44
CA THR A 49 5.54 -24.01 -4.97
C THR A 49 4.26 -23.39 -4.42
N GLY A 50 3.89 -23.73 -3.17
CA GLY A 50 2.72 -23.16 -2.51
C GLY A 50 2.74 -21.63 -2.48
N ASP A 51 3.89 -21.03 -2.16
CA ASP A 51 4.07 -19.58 -2.15
C ASP A 51 3.91 -18.94 -3.54
N CYS A 52 4.39 -19.61 -4.59
CA CYS A 52 4.20 -19.17 -5.96
C CYS A 52 2.72 -19.19 -6.36
N CYS A 53 1.99 -20.25 -6.00
CA CYS A 53 0.55 -20.36 -6.22
C CYS A 53 -0.23 -19.26 -5.47
N LYS A 54 0.09 -19.05 -4.19
CA LYS A 54 -0.51 -18.01 -3.34
C LYS A 54 -0.28 -16.62 -3.91
N ARG A 55 0.96 -16.26 -4.25
CA ARG A 55 1.30 -14.96 -4.84
C ARG A 55 0.57 -14.78 -6.18
N ARG A 56 0.54 -15.82 -7.02
CA ARG A 56 -0.13 -15.76 -8.32
C ARG A 56 -1.65 -15.59 -8.18
N TRP A 57 -2.27 -16.30 -7.24
CA TRP A 57 -3.68 -16.16 -6.91
C TRP A 57 -4.02 -14.72 -6.49
N GLN A 58 -3.24 -14.12 -5.59
CA GLN A 58 -3.43 -12.74 -5.15
C GLN A 58 -3.41 -11.76 -6.33
N ILE A 59 -2.47 -11.92 -7.26
CA ILE A 59 -2.38 -11.09 -8.47
C ILE A 59 -3.64 -11.25 -9.34
N LEU A 60 -4.08 -12.48 -9.59
CA LEU A 60 -5.28 -12.74 -10.40
C LEU A 60 -6.54 -12.15 -9.75
N ARG A 61 -6.73 -12.40 -8.44
CA ARG A 61 -7.85 -11.88 -7.66
C ARG A 61 -7.87 -10.35 -7.64
N ASN A 62 -6.72 -9.71 -7.38
CA ASN A 62 -6.64 -8.25 -7.34
C ASN A 62 -6.93 -7.60 -8.70
N ARG A 63 -6.45 -8.21 -9.81
CA ARG A 63 -6.77 -7.75 -11.16
C ARG A 63 -8.26 -7.89 -11.47
N TYR A 64 -8.87 -9.02 -11.11
CA TYR A 64 -10.31 -9.23 -11.29
C TYR A 64 -11.15 -8.25 -10.45
N MET A 65 -10.76 -8.00 -9.20
CA MET A 65 -11.38 -6.96 -8.36
C MET A 65 -11.29 -5.57 -8.99
N ALA A 66 -10.13 -5.21 -9.55
CA ALA A 66 -9.97 -3.93 -10.25
C ALA A 66 -10.85 -3.85 -11.50
N ALA A 67 -10.95 -4.94 -12.27
CA ALA A 67 -11.81 -5.02 -13.46
C ALA A 67 -13.29 -4.80 -13.11
N ILE A 68 -13.79 -5.43 -12.04
CA ILE A 68 -15.17 -5.23 -11.56
C ILE A 68 -15.39 -3.76 -11.15
N LYS A 69 -14.45 -3.18 -10.38
CA LYS A 69 -14.57 -1.79 -9.89
C LYS A 69 -14.53 -0.75 -11.01
N LEU A 70 -13.76 -1.00 -12.06
CA LEU A 70 -13.56 -0.08 -13.19
C LEU A 70 -14.54 -0.32 -14.35
N GLY A 71 -15.55 -1.19 -14.17
CA GLY A 71 -16.56 -1.46 -15.20
C GLY A 71 -15.99 -2.14 -16.44
N ASN A 72 -15.21 -3.21 -16.26
CA ASN A 72 -14.72 -4.10 -17.33
C ASN A 72 -13.68 -3.54 -18.32
N ARG A 73 -13.07 -2.38 -18.07
CA ARG A 73 -12.06 -1.79 -18.99
C ARG A 73 -10.72 -2.54 -19.06
N VAL A 74 -10.42 -3.41 -18.09
CA VAL A 74 -9.14 -4.15 -17.99
C VAL A 74 -9.43 -5.60 -17.63
N GLN A 75 -10.13 -6.34 -18.51
CA GLN A 75 -10.38 -7.75 -18.28
C GLN A 75 -9.15 -8.59 -18.64
N PRO A 76 -8.69 -9.49 -17.74
CA PRO A 76 -7.66 -10.45 -18.09
C PRO A 76 -8.24 -11.47 -19.09
N VAL A 77 -7.75 -11.42 -20.33
CA VAL A 77 -8.22 -12.26 -21.44
C VAL A 77 -8.18 -13.75 -21.06
N GLY A 78 -9.31 -14.43 -21.18
CA GLY A 78 -9.46 -15.88 -21.06
C GLY A 78 -9.57 -16.47 -19.63
N ILE A 79 -9.22 -15.72 -18.57
CA ILE A 79 -9.33 -16.22 -17.18
C ILE A 79 -10.61 -15.77 -16.47
N GLU A 80 -11.25 -14.71 -16.97
CA GLU A 80 -12.40 -14.04 -16.36
C GLU A 80 -13.57 -14.99 -16.05
N PRO A 81 -13.98 -15.93 -16.94
CA PRO A 81 -15.05 -16.88 -16.64
C PRO A 81 -14.77 -17.75 -15.41
N HIS A 82 -13.50 -18.13 -15.20
CA HIS A 82 -13.07 -18.97 -14.07
C HIS A 82 -13.03 -18.21 -12.75
N LEU A 83 -12.93 -16.88 -12.75
CA LEU A 83 -12.90 -16.07 -11.53
C LEU A 83 -14.28 -15.60 -11.07
N LYS A 84 -15.34 -15.86 -11.85
CA LYS A 84 -16.71 -15.42 -11.52
C LYS A 84 -17.20 -15.92 -10.17
N PHE A 85 -16.77 -17.11 -9.72
CA PHE A 85 -17.17 -17.66 -8.42
C PHE A 85 -16.72 -16.81 -7.23
N VAL A 86 -15.69 -15.97 -7.38
CA VAL A 86 -15.18 -15.12 -6.29
C VAL A 86 -16.08 -13.90 -6.09
N SER A 87 -16.82 -13.47 -7.12
CA SER A 87 -17.58 -12.20 -7.13
C SER A 87 -18.50 -11.99 -5.91
N PRO A 88 -19.26 -12.99 -5.44
CA PRO A 88 -20.09 -12.84 -4.23
C PRO A 88 -19.28 -12.49 -2.98
N TYR A 89 -18.04 -12.96 -2.88
CA TYR A 89 -17.13 -12.79 -1.75
C TYR A 89 -16.27 -11.51 -1.86
N LEU A 90 -16.28 -10.84 -3.02
CA LEU A 90 -15.54 -9.60 -3.25
C LEU A 90 -16.33 -8.35 -2.85
N LYS A 91 -17.61 -8.49 -2.48
CA LYS A 91 -18.41 -7.36 -2.01
C LYS A 91 -17.63 -6.69 -0.87
N PRO A 92 -17.44 -5.35 -0.92
CA PRO A 92 -16.89 -4.67 0.23
C PRO A 92 -17.76 -5.08 1.40
N ARG A 93 -17.16 -5.67 2.44
CA ARG A 93 -17.86 -5.80 3.72
C ARG A 93 -18.33 -4.38 4.01
N VAL A 94 -19.62 -4.13 3.80
CA VAL A 94 -20.28 -2.99 4.37
C VAL A 94 -20.09 -3.29 5.83
N LYS A 95 -19.03 -2.72 6.42
CA LYS A 95 -18.88 -2.76 7.86
C LYS A 95 -20.25 -2.26 8.32
N PRO A 96 -21.01 -3.04 9.11
CA PRO A 96 -22.27 -2.53 9.65
C PRO A 96 -21.91 -1.15 10.14
N GLN A 97 -22.57 -0.12 9.60
CA GLN A 97 -22.28 1.25 9.95
C GLN A 97 -22.32 1.25 11.46
N THR A 98 -21.14 1.22 12.09
CA THR A 98 -21.01 1.32 13.53
C THR A 98 -21.72 2.62 13.79
N LYS A 99 -22.88 2.54 14.47
CA LYS A 99 -23.75 3.67 14.82
C LYS A 99 -22.90 4.92 14.81
N CYS A 100 -23.09 5.80 13.82
CA CYS A 100 -22.27 7.01 13.66
C CYS A 100 -22.08 7.56 15.05
N ARG A 101 -20.84 7.49 15.57
CA ARG A 101 -20.60 8.00 16.91
C ARG A 101 -21.07 9.45 16.86
N PRO A 102 -21.71 10.01 17.90
CA PRO A 102 -22.13 11.42 17.91
C PRO A 102 -20.99 12.39 17.47
N GLU A 103 -19.78 11.91 17.70
CA GLU A 103 -18.45 12.38 17.34
C GLU A 103 -18.13 12.50 15.83
N GLU A 104 -18.98 11.93 14.95
CA GLU A 104 -18.89 12.02 13.49
C GLU A 104 -20.06 12.82 12.89
N THR A 105 -20.87 13.48 13.72
CA THR A 105 -21.88 14.41 13.24
C THR A 105 -21.21 15.64 12.62
N LEU A 106 -21.85 16.18 11.57
CA LEU A 106 -21.40 17.41 10.92
C LEU A 106 -21.30 18.57 11.93
N GLU A 107 -22.24 18.64 12.88
CA GLU A 107 -22.25 19.63 13.95
C GLU A 107 -20.99 19.55 14.82
N TYR A 108 -20.62 18.34 15.27
CA TYR A 108 -19.41 18.13 16.06
C TYR A 108 -18.15 18.54 15.31
N CYS A 109 -18.02 18.12 14.04
CA CYS A 109 -16.87 18.51 13.22
C CYS A 109 -16.82 20.02 12.98
N THR A 110 -17.98 20.68 12.82
CA THR A 110 -18.09 22.12 12.62
C THR A 110 -17.65 22.88 13.88
N LYS A 111 -18.15 22.47 15.05
CA LYS A 111 -17.74 23.04 16.34
C LYS A 111 -16.23 22.90 16.59
N LEU A 112 -15.68 21.70 16.35
CA LEU A 112 -14.23 21.46 16.47
C LEU A 112 -13.45 22.38 15.54
N THR A 113 -13.90 22.52 14.29
CA THR A 113 -13.27 23.37 13.28
C THR A 113 -13.29 24.84 13.68
N GLN A 114 -14.41 25.32 14.23
CA GLN A 114 -14.55 26.69 14.71
C GLN A 114 -13.60 26.99 15.88
N ILE A 115 -13.48 26.06 16.84
CA ILE A 115 -12.56 26.23 17.97
C ILE A 115 -11.10 26.21 17.49
N VAL A 116 -10.72 25.22 16.66
CA VAL A 116 -9.34 25.10 16.16
C VAL A 116 -8.94 26.33 15.33
N ARG A 117 -9.89 26.99 14.65
CA ARG A 117 -9.66 28.23 13.90
C ARG A 117 -9.07 29.37 14.75
N GLU A 118 -9.24 29.33 16.06
CA GLU A 118 -8.67 30.31 16.98
C GLU A 118 -7.20 30.01 17.35
N TYR A 119 -6.68 28.85 16.94
CA TYR A 119 -5.32 28.38 17.25
C TYR A 119 -4.54 28.04 15.96
N PRO A 120 -4.01 29.04 15.23
CA PRO A 120 -3.37 28.81 13.93
C PRO A 120 -2.20 27.81 13.94
N HIS A 121 -1.47 27.69 15.05
CA HIS A 121 -0.37 26.72 15.19
C HIS A 121 -0.87 25.27 15.17
N LEU A 122 -2.12 25.00 15.53
CA LEU A 122 -2.73 23.66 15.47
C LEU A 122 -3.08 23.20 14.05
N TYR A 123 -3.04 24.10 13.05
CA TYR A 123 -3.42 23.76 11.67
C TYR A 123 -2.49 22.71 11.06
N PHE A 124 -1.22 22.73 11.44
CA PHE A 124 -0.17 22.01 10.70
C PHE A 124 0.53 20.93 11.50
N ASP A 125 0.40 20.92 12.82
CA ASP A 125 1.21 20.04 13.64
C ASP A 125 0.69 18.61 13.61
N SER A 126 1.37 17.80 12.82
CA SER A 126 1.16 16.35 12.73
C SER A 126 2.24 15.57 13.47
N ARG A 127 3.27 16.24 14.01
CA ARG A 127 4.51 15.54 14.36
C ARG A 127 4.64 15.26 15.85
N THR A 128 3.95 15.98 16.74
CA THR A 128 3.87 15.59 18.15
C THR A 128 2.62 16.17 18.82
N SER A 129 1.71 15.32 19.30
CA SER A 129 0.61 15.78 20.17
C SER A 129 1.14 16.37 21.49
N SER A 130 2.32 15.93 21.92
CA SER A 130 2.94 16.34 23.17
C SER A 130 3.37 17.82 23.20
N ALA A 131 3.77 18.39 22.07
CA ALA A 131 4.23 19.78 22.01
C ALA A 131 3.10 20.81 22.18
N ASN A 132 1.86 20.43 21.84
CA ASN A 132 0.69 21.30 21.92
C ASN A 132 -0.41 20.72 22.81
N ILE A 133 -0.03 19.86 23.76
CA ILE A 133 -1.02 19.15 24.60
C ILE A 133 -1.86 20.13 25.42
N GLY A 134 -1.28 21.25 25.84
CA GLY A 134 -1.98 22.31 26.57
C GLY A 134 -3.07 22.99 25.74
N GLU A 135 -2.82 23.22 24.46
CA GLU A 135 -3.79 23.83 23.55
C GLU A 135 -4.87 22.84 23.15
N TRP A 136 -4.52 21.57 22.93
CA TRP A 136 -5.52 20.52 22.74
C TRP A 136 -6.37 20.30 23.99
N GLN A 137 -5.83 20.51 25.20
CA GLN A 137 -6.61 20.53 26.44
C GLN A 137 -7.61 21.70 26.46
N LYS A 138 -7.21 22.90 26.02
CA LYS A 138 -8.14 24.04 25.88
C LYS A 138 -9.25 23.74 24.86
N VAL A 139 -8.92 23.10 23.74
CA VAL A 139 -9.90 22.65 22.75
C VAL A 139 -10.86 21.64 23.36
N ALA A 140 -10.35 20.64 24.08
CA ALA A 140 -11.16 19.63 24.76
C ALA A 140 -12.16 20.25 25.75
N ASN A 141 -11.69 21.18 26.59
CA ASN A 141 -12.51 21.89 27.56
C ASN A 141 -13.64 22.68 26.87
N ARG A 142 -13.37 23.33 25.74
CA ARG A 142 -14.38 24.10 24.98
C ARG A 142 -15.37 23.24 24.21
N MET A 143 -14.97 22.03 23.83
CA MET A 143 -15.89 21.08 23.17
C MET A 143 -16.98 20.61 24.14
N GLY A 144 -16.71 20.59 25.45
CA GLY A 144 -17.68 20.22 26.49
C GLY A 144 -18.07 18.74 26.45
N THR A 145 -17.24 17.90 25.82
CA THR A 145 -17.46 16.46 25.67
C THR A 145 -16.34 15.69 26.33
N GLU A 146 -16.65 14.54 26.91
CA GLU A 146 -15.64 13.61 27.43
C GLU A 146 -14.70 13.18 26.30
N GLY A 147 -13.42 13.56 26.41
CA GLY A 147 -12.40 13.19 25.45
C GLY A 147 -11.03 13.70 25.85
N THR A 148 -9.99 12.94 25.52
CA THR A 148 -8.61 13.36 25.81
C THR A 148 -8.09 14.32 24.72
N PRO A 149 -7.15 15.21 25.03
CA PRO A 149 -6.51 16.09 24.05
C PRO A 149 -6.02 15.36 22.79
N GLU A 150 -5.49 14.16 22.95
CA GLU A 150 -5.01 13.30 21.86
C GLU A 150 -6.14 12.85 20.94
N GLN A 151 -7.33 12.58 21.49
CA GLN A 151 -8.49 12.22 20.70
C GLN A 151 -8.92 13.38 19.82
N PHE A 152 -8.92 14.62 20.33
CA PHE A 152 -9.23 15.81 19.54
C PHE A 152 -8.17 16.10 18.48
N HIS A 153 -6.88 15.96 18.82
CA HIS A 153 -5.78 16.06 17.86
C HIS A 153 -5.94 15.04 16.72
N LEU A 154 -6.16 13.77 17.05
CA LEU A 154 -6.33 12.71 16.05
C LEU A 154 -7.56 12.96 15.17
N ARG A 155 -8.65 13.48 15.75
CA ARG A 155 -9.86 13.86 15.00
C ARG A 155 -9.57 14.99 14.03
N TRP A 156 -8.90 16.04 14.48
CA TRP A 156 -8.48 17.15 13.62
C TRP A 156 -7.56 16.67 12.49
N VAL A 157 -6.58 15.82 12.77
CA VAL A 157 -5.69 15.22 11.77
C VAL A 157 -6.49 14.46 10.72
N LYS A 158 -7.46 13.62 11.12
CA LYS A 158 -8.33 12.90 10.20
C LYS A 158 -9.16 13.85 9.34
N LEU A 159 -9.75 14.87 9.94
CA LEU A 159 -10.59 15.86 9.25
C LEU A 159 -9.78 16.62 8.19
N ARG A 160 -8.63 17.16 8.59
CA ARG A 160 -7.69 17.84 7.69
C ARG A 160 -7.23 16.91 6.58
N THR A 161 -6.91 15.65 6.88
CA THR A 161 -6.48 14.67 5.86
C THR A 161 -7.57 14.42 4.82
N ARG A 162 -8.83 14.29 5.25
CA ARG A 162 -9.97 14.17 4.32
C ARG A 162 -10.10 15.40 3.44
N TYR A 163 -9.97 16.60 4.01
CA TYR A 163 -10.04 17.85 3.26
C TYR A 163 -8.89 18.00 2.25
N CYS A 164 -7.65 17.70 2.62
CA CYS A 164 -6.53 17.68 1.68
C CYS A 164 -6.76 16.67 0.54
N LEU A 165 -7.34 15.50 0.83
CA LEU A 165 -7.69 14.52 -0.20
C LEU A 165 -8.80 15.03 -1.13
N HIS A 166 -9.79 15.75 -0.60
CA HIS A 166 -10.84 16.41 -1.38
C HIS A 166 -10.23 17.43 -2.36
N LEU A 167 -9.34 18.31 -1.88
CA LEU A 167 -8.63 19.28 -2.72
C LEU A 167 -7.80 18.60 -3.83
N ARG A 168 -7.14 17.47 -3.53
CA ARG A 168 -6.28 16.76 -4.50
C ARG A 168 -7.03 15.96 -5.55
N ARG A 169 -8.17 15.35 -5.20
CA ARG A 169 -8.90 14.43 -6.09
C ARG A 169 -9.97 15.13 -6.95
N GLY A 170 -10.15 16.44 -6.77
CA GLY A 170 -11.27 17.18 -7.35
C GLY A 170 -12.62 16.75 -6.75
N PHE A 171 -13.67 17.51 -7.04
CA PHE A 171 -15.05 17.43 -6.50
C PHE A 171 -15.77 16.06 -6.60
N ASN A 172 -15.09 14.97 -6.97
CA ASN A 172 -15.65 13.61 -7.09
C ASN A 172 -15.96 12.94 -5.74
N MET A 173 -15.60 13.52 -4.60
CA MET A 173 -16.17 13.12 -3.30
C MET A 173 -17.37 14.02 -3.01
N LYS A 174 -18.55 13.40 -2.76
CA LYS A 174 -19.71 14.14 -2.25
C LYS A 174 -19.25 14.92 -1.01
N PRO A 175 -19.32 16.27 -1.03
CA PRO A 175 -18.91 17.05 0.12
C PRO A 175 -19.80 16.62 1.29
N SER A 176 -19.15 16.27 2.40
CA SER A 176 -19.84 15.95 3.65
C SER A 176 -20.44 17.19 4.31
N GLY A 177 -20.29 18.38 3.71
CA GLY A 177 -20.71 19.68 4.22
C GLY A 177 -19.61 20.36 5.02
N ILE A 178 -18.72 19.57 5.63
CA ILE A 178 -17.62 20.05 6.45
C ILE A 178 -16.57 20.82 5.66
N GLU A 179 -16.49 20.59 4.34
CA GLU A 179 -15.53 21.23 3.45
C GLU A 179 -15.71 22.75 3.43
N GLN A 180 -16.96 23.24 3.51
CA GLN A 180 -17.26 24.68 3.59
C GLN A 180 -16.68 25.34 4.85
N HIS A 181 -16.59 24.58 5.94
CA HIS A 181 -16.04 25.06 7.21
C HIS A 181 -14.51 25.02 7.25
N LEU A 182 -13.87 24.30 6.32
CA LEU A 182 -12.41 24.15 6.25
C LEU A 182 -11.75 25.04 5.20
N VAL A 183 -12.51 25.87 4.47
CA VAL A 183 -12.02 26.80 3.43
C VAL A 183 -10.93 27.74 3.97
N PHE A 184 -10.97 28.12 5.25
CA PHE A 184 -9.91 28.95 5.84
C PHE A 184 -8.52 28.28 5.81
N LEU A 185 -8.48 26.95 5.71
CA LEU A 185 -7.25 26.19 5.55
C LEU A 185 -6.69 26.29 4.13
N ASP A 186 -7.42 26.78 3.13
CA ASP A 186 -6.95 26.79 1.73
C ASP A 186 -5.65 27.58 1.57
N LYS A 187 -5.58 28.79 2.14
CA LYS A 187 -4.36 29.61 2.11
C LYS A 187 -3.17 28.89 2.76
N GLN A 188 -3.47 28.16 3.83
CA GLN A 188 -2.51 27.48 4.67
C GLN A 188 -2.00 26.18 4.02
N ILE A 189 -2.92 25.38 3.48
CA ILE A 189 -2.67 24.15 2.74
C ILE A 189 -1.97 24.47 1.41
N ALA A 190 -2.42 25.47 0.64
CA ALA A 190 -1.80 25.81 -0.63
C ALA A 190 -0.32 26.20 -0.47
N THR A 191 0.03 26.94 0.58
CA THR A 191 1.41 27.36 0.84
C THR A 191 2.30 26.17 1.19
N ARG A 192 1.81 25.27 2.05
CA ARG A 192 2.56 24.10 2.51
C ARG A 192 2.60 22.96 1.49
N GLU A 193 1.49 22.69 0.82
CA GLU A 193 1.39 21.66 -0.21
C GLU A 193 2.19 22.06 -1.45
N LYS A 194 2.25 23.34 -1.85
CA LYS A 194 3.19 23.75 -2.91
C LYS A 194 4.63 23.40 -2.54
N SER A 195 5.06 23.71 -1.32
CA SER A 195 6.41 23.37 -0.84
C SER A 195 6.64 21.85 -0.75
N GLN A 196 5.71 21.10 -0.15
CA GLN A 196 5.83 19.64 0.02
C GLN A 196 5.65 18.85 -1.28
N TYR A 197 4.76 19.29 -2.16
CA TYR A 197 4.55 18.67 -3.47
C TYR A 197 5.75 18.93 -4.38
N VAL A 198 6.30 20.15 -4.39
CA VAL A 198 7.55 20.43 -5.12
C VAL A 198 8.67 19.56 -4.56
N ALA A 199 8.87 19.52 -3.24
CA ALA A 199 9.90 18.67 -2.63
C ALA A 199 9.69 17.17 -2.91
N SER A 200 8.46 16.66 -2.82
CA SER A 200 8.13 15.27 -3.07
C SER A 200 8.25 14.90 -4.55
N LYS A 201 7.80 15.77 -5.46
CA LYS A 201 7.89 15.55 -6.91
C LYS A 201 9.35 15.58 -7.35
N THR A 202 10.14 16.51 -6.82
CA THR A 202 11.59 16.56 -7.03
C THR A 202 12.26 15.28 -6.54
N ARG A 203 11.98 14.84 -5.30
CA ARG A 203 12.53 13.56 -4.77
C ARG A 203 12.14 12.34 -5.59
N VAL A 204 10.88 12.23 -6.01
CA VAL A 204 10.42 11.11 -6.85
C VAL A 204 11.07 11.14 -8.22
N ASN A 205 11.20 12.32 -8.82
CA ASN A 205 11.88 12.47 -10.10
C ASN A 205 13.37 12.16 -9.99
N GLU A 206 14.04 12.66 -8.95
CA GLU A 206 15.44 12.31 -8.66
C GLU A 206 15.62 10.81 -8.46
N ALA A 207 14.75 10.15 -7.69
CA ALA A 207 14.80 8.71 -7.48
C ALA A 207 14.62 7.94 -8.81
N LYS A 208 13.68 8.37 -9.66
CA LYS A 208 13.49 7.79 -10.99
C LYS A 208 14.71 7.99 -11.90
N THR A 209 15.27 9.20 -11.91
CA THR A 209 16.47 9.50 -12.69
C THR A 209 17.66 8.67 -12.21
N ARG A 210 17.86 8.56 -10.88
CA ARG A 210 18.92 7.70 -10.30
C ARG A 210 18.72 6.23 -10.63
N ALA A 211 17.49 5.71 -10.53
CA ALA A 211 17.17 4.34 -10.88
C ALA A 211 17.46 4.07 -12.37
N LYS A 212 17.10 5.00 -13.25
CA LYS A 212 17.44 4.90 -14.67
C LYS A 212 18.95 4.88 -14.91
N MET A 213 19.69 5.81 -14.29
CA MET A 213 21.15 5.87 -14.42
C MET A 213 21.84 4.60 -13.94
N ARG A 214 21.37 4.00 -12.83
CA ARG A 214 21.88 2.72 -12.32
C ARG A 214 21.65 1.59 -13.32
N ARG A 215 20.45 1.52 -13.88
CA ARG A 215 20.11 0.52 -14.88
C ARG A 215 20.95 0.67 -16.14
N ASP A 216 21.11 1.89 -16.64
CA ASP A 216 21.93 2.18 -17.82
C ASP A 216 23.41 1.79 -17.55
N ALA A 217 23.92 2.03 -16.34
CA ALA A 217 25.26 1.61 -15.92
C ALA A 217 25.40 0.08 -15.81
N ALA A 218 24.37 -0.61 -15.33
CA ALA A 218 24.34 -2.07 -15.26
C ALA A 218 24.35 -2.71 -16.65
N VAL A 219 23.55 -2.19 -17.60
CA VAL A 219 23.57 -2.62 -19.01
C VAL A 219 24.96 -2.46 -19.61
N ASP A 220 25.58 -1.29 -19.43
CA ASP A 220 26.93 -1.00 -19.92
C ASP A 220 27.98 -1.93 -19.29
N ALA A 221 27.85 -2.27 -18.01
CA ALA A 221 28.70 -3.27 -17.36
C ALA A 221 28.54 -4.67 -17.98
N VAL A 222 27.31 -5.16 -18.19
CA VAL A 222 27.06 -6.45 -18.85
C VAL A 222 27.70 -6.47 -20.24
N LEU A 223 27.54 -5.39 -21.02
CA LEU A 223 28.10 -5.28 -22.37
C LEU A 223 29.63 -5.25 -22.39
N ARG A 224 30.30 -4.77 -21.34
CA ARG A 224 31.76 -4.87 -21.18
C ARG A 224 32.23 -6.29 -20.89
N HIS A 225 31.42 -7.09 -20.18
CA HIS A 225 31.76 -8.46 -19.79
C HIS A 225 31.21 -9.52 -20.77
N LYS A 226 31.40 -9.32 -22.09
CA LYS A 226 30.88 -10.22 -23.14
C LYS A 226 31.26 -11.70 -22.98
N HIS A 227 32.38 -11.98 -22.32
CA HIS A 227 32.85 -13.34 -22.07
C HIS A 227 31.94 -14.14 -21.11
N LEU A 228 31.11 -13.47 -20.31
CA LEU A 228 30.18 -14.14 -19.38
C LEU A 228 28.91 -14.65 -20.07
N GLN A 229 28.68 -14.32 -21.35
CA GLN A 229 27.49 -14.71 -22.13
C GLN A 229 26.16 -14.37 -21.44
N LEU A 230 26.14 -13.29 -20.67
CA LEU A 230 24.94 -12.84 -19.96
C LEU A 230 24.04 -11.99 -20.87
N ASP A 231 22.73 -12.12 -20.70
CA ASP A 231 21.74 -11.35 -21.42
C ASP A 231 21.57 -9.97 -20.75
N ALA A 232 21.79 -8.89 -21.52
CA ALA A 232 21.63 -7.52 -21.03
C ALA A 232 20.16 -7.11 -20.87
N GLU A 233 19.21 -7.91 -21.36
CA GLU A 233 17.77 -7.71 -21.16
C GLU A 233 17.22 -8.47 -19.94
N ASP A 234 17.99 -9.40 -19.36
CA ASP A 234 17.56 -10.18 -18.22
C ASP A 234 17.54 -9.35 -16.92
N GLU A 235 16.37 -9.25 -16.29
CA GLU A 235 16.15 -8.43 -15.10
C GLU A 235 16.98 -8.90 -13.90
N ASP A 236 17.16 -10.21 -13.75
CA ASP A 236 17.93 -10.77 -12.64
C ASP A 236 19.42 -10.44 -12.82
N THR A 237 19.93 -10.53 -14.06
CA THR A 237 21.28 -10.08 -14.43
C THR A 237 21.48 -8.58 -14.15
N LEU A 238 20.56 -7.72 -14.62
CA LEU A 238 20.66 -6.28 -14.39
C LEU A 238 20.63 -5.93 -12.91
N PHE A 239 19.74 -6.58 -12.14
CA PHE A 239 19.68 -6.41 -10.70
C PHE A 239 21.00 -6.77 -10.01
N LEU A 240 21.64 -7.88 -10.39
CA LEU A 240 22.93 -8.28 -9.83
C LEU A 240 24.02 -7.24 -10.14
N PHE A 241 24.06 -6.70 -11.35
CA PHE A 241 25.04 -5.67 -11.71
C PHE A 241 24.79 -4.32 -11.01
N GLU A 242 23.52 -3.91 -10.85
CA GLU A 242 23.16 -2.75 -10.03
C GLU A 242 23.63 -2.94 -8.57
N PHE A 243 23.43 -4.15 -8.04
CA PHE A 243 23.83 -4.49 -6.67
C PHE A 243 25.34 -4.54 -6.48
N LEU A 244 26.09 -5.06 -7.45
CA LEU A 244 27.57 -5.09 -7.42
C LEU A 244 28.17 -3.68 -7.34
N GLN A 245 27.55 -2.70 -8.02
CA GLN A 245 27.99 -1.31 -7.94
C GLN A 245 27.77 -0.71 -6.55
N GLU A 246 26.69 -1.08 -5.86
CA GLU A 246 26.47 -0.69 -4.47
C GLU A 246 27.48 -1.37 -3.54
N MET A 247 27.74 -2.68 -3.73
CA MET A 247 28.76 -3.42 -2.96
C MET A 247 30.17 -2.87 -3.15
N ALA A 248 30.51 -2.35 -4.33
CA ALA A 248 31.82 -1.75 -4.60
C ALA A 248 32.07 -0.51 -3.73
N ASN A 249 31.00 0.22 -3.38
CA ASN A 249 31.06 1.42 -2.54
C ASN A 249 30.96 1.13 -1.04
N MET A 250 30.70 -0.11 -0.64
CA MET A 250 30.62 -0.51 0.77
C MET A 250 32.02 -0.60 1.40
N SER A 251 32.11 -0.27 2.69
CA SER A 251 33.28 -0.58 3.50
C SER A 251 33.44 -2.10 3.68
N ASP A 252 34.62 -2.56 4.07
CA ASP A 252 34.84 -3.99 4.29
C ASP A 252 34.03 -4.54 5.48
N GLU A 253 33.79 -3.70 6.49
CA GLU A 253 32.90 -4.01 7.61
C GLU A 253 31.45 -4.18 7.16
N GLU A 254 30.96 -3.30 6.27
CA GLU A 254 29.62 -3.39 5.70
C GLU A 254 29.47 -4.64 4.81
N LYS A 255 30.48 -4.95 3.99
CA LYS A 255 30.51 -6.18 3.18
C LYS A 255 30.50 -7.43 4.05
N LEU A 256 31.27 -7.44 5.13
CA LEU A 256 31.33 -8.56 6.07
C LEU A 256 29.96 -8.76 6.76
N SER A 257 29.37 -7.66 7.25
CA SER A 257 28.03 -7.68 7.86
C SER A 257 26.98 -8.22 6.89
N PHE A 258 26.95 -7.72 5.65
CA PHE A 258 26.05 -8.19 4.61
C PHE A 258 26.21 -9.70 4.34
N LYS A 259 27.44 -10.20 4.22
CA LYS A 259 27.72 -11.63 4.01
C LYS A 259 27.21 -12.48 5.18
N LEU A 260 27.45 -12.05 6.41
CA LEU A 260 26.99 -12.76 7.62
C LEU A 260 25.46 -12.82 7.69
N ASP A 261 24.77 -11.74 7.34
CA ASP A 261 23.31 -11.71 7.32
C ASP A 261 22.72 -12.56 6.19
N ALA A 262 23.33 -12.56 5.00
CA ALA A 262 22.94 -13.44 3.92
C ALA A 262 23.07 -14.92 4.30
N LEU A 263 24.17 -15.31 4.98
CA LEU A 263 24.37 -16.68 5.48
C LEU A 263 23.31 -17.08 6.51
N LYS A 264 22.99 -16.21 7.47
CA LYS A 264 21.91 -16.46 8.44
C LYS A 264 20.56 -16.68 7.78
N GLN A 265 20.25 -15.94 6.71
CA GLN A 265 18.99 -16.13 5.96
C GLN A 265 18.97 -17.46 5.21
N LEU A 266 20.10 -17.88 4.65
CA LEU A 266 20.21 -19.19 3.99
C LEU A 266 20.05 -20.35 4.98
N GLU A 267 20.60 -20.23 6.18
CA GLU A 267 20.40 -21.23 7.26
C GLU A 267 18.93 -21.34 7.68
N LYS A 268 18.24 -20.20 7.80
CA LYS A 268 16.79 -20.17 8.08
C LYS A 268 15.96 -20.83 6.98
N CYS A 269 16.38 -20.75 5.72
CA CYS A 269 15.65 -21.37 4.62
C CYS A 269 15.87 -22.89 4.51
N LYS A 270 16.87 -23.44 5.22
CA LYS A 270 17.14 -24.89 5.30
C LYS A 270 16.40 -25.59 6.44
N SER A 271 15.79 -24.81 7.34
CA SER A 271 15.04 -25.28 8.52
C SER A 271 13.54 -25.29 8.20
#